data_AF-A0A7R8HD50-F1
#
_entry.id   AF-A0A7R8HD50-F1
#
_cell.length_a   1.000
_cell.length_b   1.000
_cell.length_c   1.000
_cell.angle_alpha   90.00
_cell.angle_beta   90.00
_cell.angle_gamma   90.00
#
_symmetry.space_group_name_H-M   'P 1'
#
loop_
_entity.id
_entity.type
_entity.pdbx_description
1 polymer ?
#
loop_
_entity_poly.entity_id
_entity_poly.type
_entity_poly.pdbx_seq_one_letter_code
_entity_poly.pdbx_strand_id
1 'polypeptide(L)'
;MNWNIFALIGFLCCFQITLATNKQQTNEGYQVDSKGEVPEYSYKSGCKYQETPWSDCDPFEFVQWRVRPLINGGAECEPKKNDTKQCGLDQLAPGTKWLLAEHKKCISELEHLKDIIGDLHRWVDLIHERGQAMFNAFNELKKHLEDIQQQIIGLHRVNHDNEVIINRLKKELDEWKGKARKFQVELDELKTKYMELERQHNKMKREFSSCSSERAQCNAEQTTYESKISNIVQENRQLKSQLINAEKYKDLV
;
A
#
# COMPACT_ATOMS: atom_id res chain seq x y z
N MET A 1 9.54 0.33 -32.21
CA MET A 1 9.03 -0.69 -33.16
C MET A 1 7.82 -1.37 -32.53
N ASN A 2 6.78 -1.59 -33.34
CA ASN A 2 5.58 -2.40 -33.07
C ASN A 2 4.45 -1.77 -32.22
N TRP A 3 3.86 -0.71 -32.77
CA TRP A 3 2.48 -0.25 -32.46
C TRP A 3 1.47 -0.68 -33.54
N ASN A 4 1.69 -1.84 -34.19
CA ASN A 4 0.90 -2.27 -35.36
C ASN A 4 0.15 -3.60 -35.19
N ILE A 5 0.17 -4.23 -34.01
CA ILE A 5 -0.49 -5.54 -33.81
C ILE A 5 -1.91 -5.39 -33.23
N PHE A 6 -2.19 -4.34 -32.46
CA PHE A 6 -3.52 -4.13 -31.87
C PHE A 6 -4.56 -3.53 -32.85
N ALA A 7 -4.14 -2.98 -34.00
CA ALA A 7 -5.05 -2.42 -35.00
C ALA A 7 -5.69 -3.49 -35.91
N LEU A 8 -5.15 -4.70 -35.98
CA LEU A 8 -5.63 -5.76 -36.89
C LEU A 8 -6.68 -6.69 -36.27
N ILE A 9 -6.79 -6.74 -34.93
CA ILE A 9 -7.75 -7.60 -34.24
C ILE A 9 -9.13 -6.93 -34.11
N GLY A 10 -9.20 -5.59 -34.19
CA GLY A 10 -10.45 -4.83 -34.10
C GLY A 10 -11.34 -4.84 -35.35
N PHE A 11 -10.84 -5.30 -36.50
CA PHE A 11 -11.57 -5.20 -37.78
C PHE A 11 -12.39 -6.44 -38.18
N LEU A 12 -12.30 -7.54 -37.42
CA LEU A 12 -12.99 -8.81 -37.74
C LEU A 12 -14.25 -9.09 -36.90
N CYS A 13 -14.60 -8.25 -35.91
CA CYS A 13 -15.78 -8.45 -35.06
C CYS A 13 -17.05 -7.69 -35.50
N CYS A 14 -17.03 -6.92 -36.59
CA CYS A 14 -18.18 -6.08 -37.01
C CYS A 14 -19.00 -6.62 -38.20
N PHE A 15 -18.86 -7.90 -38.60
CA PHE A 15 -19.57 -8.43 -39.78
C PHE A 15 -20.67 -9.47 -39.50
N GLN A 16 -21.23 -9.53 -38.28
CA GLN A 16 -22.30 -10.49 -37.95
C GLN A 16 -23.52 -9.88 -37.25
N ILE A 17 -23.92 -8.66 -37.65
CA ILE A 17 -25.24 -8.13 -37.29
C ILE A 17 -25.85 -7.52 -38.54
N THR A 18 -26.56 -8.33 -39.33
CA THR A 18 -27.80 -7.99 -40.06
C THR A 18 -28.19 -9.22 -40.89
N LEU A 19 -29.09 -10.03 -40.36
CA LEU A 19 -30.18 -10.61 -41.15
C LEU A 19 -31.25 -11.06 -40.16
N ALA A 20 -32.16 -10.11 -39.96
CA ALA A 20 -33.37 -10.26 -39.19
C ALA A 20 -34.25 -11.38 -39.77
N THR A 21 -34.65 -12.28 -38.88
CA THR A 21 -36.02 -12.77 -38.69
C THR A 21 -36.98 -12.50 -39.86
N ASN A 22 -37.30 -13.53 -40.65
CA ASN A 22 -38.59 -13.57 -41.35
C ASN A 22 -39.49 -14.60 -40.67
N LYS A 23 -40.64 -14.08 -40.25
CA LYS A 23 -41.67 -14.70 -39.43
C LYS A 23 -42.37 -15.82 -40.20
N GLN A 24 -42.71 -16.84 -39.43
CA GLN A 24 -43.79 -17.77 -39.69
C GLN A 24 -45.06 -17.03 -40.16
N GLN A 25 -45.63 -17.48 -41.26
CA GLN A 25 -47.06 -17.38 -41.53
C GLN A 25 -47.62 -18.78 -41.69
N THR A 26 -48.15 -19.29 -40.58
CA THR A 26 -49.30 -20.19 -40.56
C THR A 26 -50.52 -19.43 -41.06
N ASN A 27 -51.30 -20.03 -41.96
CA ASN A 27 -52.75 -19.85 -42.12
C ASN A 27 -53.20 -20.91 -43.13
N GLU A 28 -53.91 -21.95 -42.67
CA GLU A 28 -55.36 -22.03 -42.49
C GLU A 28 -55.93 -22.88 -43.62
N GLY A 29 -56.31 -24.10 -43.24
CA GLY A 29 -56.99 -25.03 -44.13
C GLY A 29 -58.38 -24.51 -44.51
N TYR A 30 -58.77 -24.85 -45.72
CA TYR A 30 -60.17 -24.98 -46.10
C TYR A 30 -60.35 -26.30 -46.81
N GLN A 31 -61.00 -27.25 -46.10
CA GLN A 31 -61.66 -28.38 -46.72
C GLN A 31 -62.91 -27.87 -47.44
N VAL A 32 -63.12 -28.33 -48.67
CA VAL A 32 -64.44 -28.35 -49.28
C VAL A 32 -64.68 -29.76 -49.78
N ASP A 33 -65.40 -30.53 -48.96
CA ASP A 33 -66.12 -31.71 -49.40
C ASP A 33 -67.34 -31.24 -50.21
N SER A 34 -67.56 -31.82 -51.38
CA SER A 34 -68.86 -31.81 -52.05
C SER A 34 -68.97 -33.06 -52.90
N LYS A 35 -69.60 -34.08 -52.30
CA LYS A 35 -70.17 -35.23 -53.01
C LYS A 35 -71.33 -34.75 -53.89
N GLY A 36 -71.35 -35.22 -55.13
CA GLY A 36 -72.47 -35.10 -56.04
C GLY A 36 -72.32 -36.12 -57.16
N GLU A 37 -72.84 -37.32 -56.94
CA GLU A 37 -73.13 -38.32 -57.99
C GLU A 37 -74.52 -38.06 -58.57
N VAL A 38 -74.65 -37.95 -59.90
CA VAL A 38 -75.68 -38.61 -60.72
C VAL A 38 -75.13 -38.71 -62.17
N PRO A 39 -75.48 -39.74 -62.96
CA PRO A 39 -74.65 -40.23 -64.07
C PRO A 39 -75.10 -39.70 -65.43
N GLU A 40 -74.16 -39.51 -66.35
CA GLU A 40 -74.50 -39.30 -67.75
C GLU A 40 -73.57 -40.10 -68.66
N TYR A 41 -74.14 -41.19 -69.18
CA TYR A 41 -73.57 -42.02 -70.24
C TYR A 41 -73.48 -41.16 -71.51
N SER A 42 -72.28 -40.71 -71.86
CA SER A 42 -71.99 -40.13 -73.16
C SER A 42 -70.65 -40.66 -73.62
N TYR A 43 -70.66 -41.50 -74.67
CA TYR A 43 -69.48 -41.91 -75.40
C TYR A 43 -68.78 -40.68 -76.01
N LYS A 44 -67.92 -40.02 -75.21
CA LYS A 44 -66.94 -39.02 -75.66
C LYS A 44 -65.56 -39.64 -75.45
N SER A 45 -64.77 -39.67 -76.50
CA SER A 45 -63.35 -40.05 -76.46
C SER A 45 -62.54 -39.06 -75.62
N GLY A 46 -62.54 -39.22 -74.30
CA GLY A 46 -61.74 -38.37 -73.39
C GLY A 46 -60.24 -38.51 -73.65
N CYS A 47 -59.48 -37.43 -73.39
CA CYS A 47 -58.03 -37.39 -73.57
C CYS A 47 -57.34 -38.54 -72.81
N LYS A 48 -56.82 -39.53 -73.53
CA LYS A 48 -56.07 -40.66 -72.98
C LYS A 48 -54.57 -40.36 -73.08
N TYR A 49 -53.90 -40.36 -71.93
CA TYR A 49 -52.46 -40.15 -71.81
C TYR A 49 -51.75 -41.46 -71.50
N GLN A 50 -50.51 -41.62 -71.98
CA GLN A 50 -49.67 -42.78 -71.69
C GLN A 50 -49.25 -42.79 -70.23
N GLU A 51 -49.38 -43.94 -69.55
CA GLU A 51 -48.83 -44.11 -68.21
C GLU A 51 -47.32 -44.31 -68.30
N THR A 52 -46.57 -43.29 -67.92
CA THR A 52 -45.12 -43.33 -67.75
C THR A 52 -44.76 -43.58 -66.28
N PRO A 53 -43.65 -44.30 -66.01
CA PRO A 53 -43.16 -44.48 -64.65
C PRO A 53 -42.78 -43.13 -64.04
N TRP A 54 -42.92 -43.02 -62.71
CA TRP A 54 -42.46 -41.85 -61.97
C TRP A 54 -40.94 -41.71 -62.07
N SER A 55 -40.44 -40.47 -62.11
CA SER A 55 -39.01 -40.20 -61.94
C SER A 55 -38.55 -40.64 -60.54
N ASP A 56 -37.23 -40.73 -60.37
CA ASP A 56 -36.65 -40.81 -59.04
C ASP A 56 -37.09 -39.59 -58.20
N CYS A 57 -37.25 -39.83 -56.90
CA CYS A 57 -37.63 -38.79 -55.94
C CYS A 57 -36.50 -37.77 -55.82
N ASP A 58 -36.80 -36.49 -56.05
CA ASP A 58 -35.82 -35.42 -55.88
C ASP A 58 -35.44 -35.28 -54.39
N PRO A 59 -34.16 -35.40 -54.03
CA PRO A 59 -33.70 -35.31 -52.64
C PRO A 59 -33.88 -33.95 -51.95
N PHE A 60 -34.07 -32.87 -52.71
CA PHE A 60 -34.19 -31.51 -52.17
C PHE A 60 -35.64 -31.06 -52.10
N GLU A 61 -36.42 -31.33 -53.14
CA GLU A 61 -37.81 -30.90 -53.25
C GLU A 61 -38.81 -31.97 -52.75
N PHE A 62 -38.36 -33.20 -52.51
CA PHE A 62 -39.21 -34.34 -52.10
C PHE A 62 -40.42 -34.55 -53.02
N VAL A 63 -40.19 -34.36 -54.32
CA VAL A 63 -41.20 -34.58 -55.37
C VAL A 63 -40.66 -35.51 -56.44
N GLN A 64 -41.58 -36.32 -56.98
CA GLN A 64 -41.40 -37.06 -58.22
C GLN A 64 -42.21 -36.35 -59.30
N TRP A 65 -41.64 -36.28 -60.49
CA TRP A 65 -42.33 -35.77 -61.66
C TRP A 65 -42.51 -36.88 -62.67
N ARG A 66 -43.59 -36.80 -63.45
CA ARG A 66 -43.73 -37.61 -64.66
C ARG A 66 -44.42 -36.79 -65.73
N VAL A 67 -43.97 -37.01 -66.95
CA VAL A 67 -44.58 -36.40 -68.14
C VAL A 67 -45.35 -37.50 -68.85
N ARG A 68 -46.66 -37.34 -68.95
CA ARG A 68 -47.54 -38.27 -69.67
C ARG A 68 -47.87 -37.69 -71.05
N PRO A 69 -47.38 -38.29 -72.15
CA PRO A 69 -47.72 -37.86 -73.50
C PRO A 69 -49.15 -38.29 -73.86
N LEU A 70 -49.84 -37.46 -74.67
CA LEU A 70 -51.18 -37.76 -75.14
C LEU A 70 -51.14 -38.90 -76.19
N ILE A 71 -51.94 -39.94 -75.99
CA ILE A 71 -52.11 -41.06 -76.94
C ILE A 71 -53.29 -40.77 -77.87
N ASN A 72 -54.49 -40.52 -77.30
CA ASN A 72 -55.71 -40.26 -78.07
C ASN A 72 -56.46 -39.06 -77.46
N GLY A 73 -56.80 -38.06 -78.26
CA GLY A 73 -57.56 -36.89 -77.84
C GLY A 73 -57.77 -35.90 -78.98
N GLY A 74 -58.71 -34.96 -78.84
CA GLY A 74 -58.93 -33.87 -79.80
C GLY A 74 -57.93 -32.72 -79.62
N ALA A 75 -58.03 -31.69 -80.47
CA ALA A 75 -57.18 -30.48 -80.40
C ALA A 75 -57.34 -29.65 -79.11
N GLU A 76 -58.32 -30.00 -78.27
CA GLU A 76 -58.58 -29.42 -76.94
C GLU A 76 -57.67 -29.98 -75.83
N CYS A 77 -56.99 -31.11 -76.07
CA CYS A 77 -56.15 -31.78 -75.08
C CYS A 77 -54.71 -31.23 -75.12
N GLU A 78 -54.11 -30.95 -73.96
CA GLU A 78 -52.68 -30.63 -73.90
C GLU A 78 -51.84 -31.82 -74.39
N PRO A 79 -50.80 -31.59 -75.21
CA PRO A 79 -50.01 -32.67 -75.82
C PRO A 79 -49.20 -33.47 -74.79
N LYS A 80 -48.90 -32.88 -73.64
CA LYS A 80 -48.20 -33.49 -72.51
C LYS A 80 -48.82 -33.00 -71.22
N LYS A 81 -49.08 -33.91 -70.28
CA LYS A 81 -49.51 -33.57 -68.93
C LYS A 81 -48.38 -33.85 -67.94
N ASN A 82 -48.03 -32.83 -67.15
CA ASN A 82 -47.06 -32.97 -66.06
C ASN A 82 -47.83 -33.27 -64.77
N ASP A 83 -47.55 -34.42 -64.16
CA ASP A 83 -48.01 -34.69 -62.80
C ASP A 83 -46.81 -34.63 -61.85
N THR A 84 -47.05 -34.08 -60.66
CA THR A 84 -46.12 -34.12 -59.53
C THR A 84 -46.72 -34.93 -58.39
N LYS A 85 -45.87 -35.66 -57.67
CA LYS A 85 -46.25 -36.44 -56.49
C LYS A 85 -45.23 -36.24 -55.40
N GLN A 86 -45.69 -36.02 -54.16
CA GLN A 86 -44.80 -35.97 -53.00
C GLN A 86 -44.26 -37.37 -52.69
N CYS A 87 -42.97 -37.44 -52.41
CA CYS A 87 -42.28 -38.67 -52.04
C CYS A 87 -41.63 -38.53 -50.65
N GLY A 88 -41.61 -39.64 -49.91
CA GLY A 88 -41.04 -39.71 -48.58
C GLY A 88 -39.53 -40.02 -48.60
N LEU A 89 -38.91 -39.90 -47.43
CA LEU A 89 -37.49 -40.21 -47.22
C LEU A 89 -37.15 -41.67 -47.57
N ASP A 90 -38.14 -42.57 -47.49
CA ASP A 90 -38.09 -43.99 -47.81
C ASP A 90 -38.11 -44.28 -49.32
N GLN A 91 -38.52 -43.34 -50.16
CA GLN A 91 -38.55 -43.46 -51.63
C GLN A 91 -37.31 -42.90 -52.33
N LEU A 92 -36.37 -42.34 -51.55
CA LEU A 92 -35.07 -41.89 -52.05
C LEU A 92 -34.16 -43.07 -52.41
N ALA A 93 -33.32 -42.86 -53.43
CA ALA A 93 -32.29 -43.82 -53.83
C ALA A 93 -31.37 -44.17 -52.65
N PRO A 94 -30.90 -45.43 -52.53
CA PRO A 94 -30.06 -45.86 -51.40
C PRO A 94 -28.80 -45.01 -51.19
N GLY A 95 -28.14 -44.58 -52.28
CA GLY A 95 -26.96 -43.71 -52.20
C GLY A 95 -27.28 -42.34 -51.59
N THR A 96 -28.44 -41.76 -51.93
CA THR A 96 -28.88 -40.48 -51.38
C THR A 96 -29.22 -40.60 -49.88
N LYS A 97 -29.89 -41.68 -49.47
CA LYS A 97 -30.18 -41.93 -48.05
C LYS A 97 -28.90 -42.03 -47.22
N TRP A 98 -27.90 -42.74 -47.72
CA TRP A 98 -26.59 -42.84 -47.07
C TRP A 98 -25.93 -41.46 -46.96
N LEU A 99 -25.92 -40.68 -48.05
CA LEU A 99 -25.33 -39.34 -48.05
C LEU A 99 -26.03 -38.40 -47.06
N LEU A 100 -27.37 -38.41 -46.99
CA LEU A 100 -28.11 -37.63 -46.00
C LEU A 100 -27.80 -38.06 -44.56
N ALA A 101 -27.64 -39.37 -44.32
CA ALA A 101 -27.28 -39.88 -42.99
C ALA A 101 -25.86 -39.47 -42.59
N GLU A 102 -24.90 -39.55 -43.53
CA GLU A 102 -23.51 -39.17 -43.28
C GLU A 102 -23.37 -37.64 -43.11
N HIS A 103 -24.11 -36.86 -43.89
CA HIS A 103 -24.20 -35.41 -43.72
C HIS A 103 -24.74 -35.03 -42.34
N LYS A 104 -25.76 -35.74 -41.82
CA LYS A 104 -26.27 -35.52 -40.46
C LYS A 104 -25.20 -35.82 -39.40
N LYS A 105 -24.40 -36.88 -39.56
CA LYS A 105 -23.28 -37.15 -38.65
C LYS A 105 -22.23 -36.04 -38.70
N CYS A 106 -21.86 -35.60 -39.90
CA CYS A 106 -20.92 -34.50 -40.08
C CYS A 106 -21.41 -33.22 -39.38
N ILE A 107 -22.71 -32.88 -39.49
CA ILE A 107 -23.29 -31.76 -38.74
C ILE A 107 -23.15 -31.97 -37.23
N SER A 108 -23.48 -33.15 -36.71
CA SER A 108 -23.38 -33.41 -35.26
C SER A 108 -21.94 -33.33 -34.74
N GLU A 109 -20.96 -33.74 -35.54
CA GLU A 109 -19.53 -33.58 -35.21
C GLU A 109 -19.11 -32.11 -35.23
N LEU A 110 -19.60 -31.32 -36.20
CA LEU A 110 -19.35 -29.88 -36.26
C LEU A 110 -19.97 -29.13 -35.07
N GLU A 111 -21.17 -29.51 -34.65
CA GLU A 111 -21.82 -28.97 -33.44
C GLU A 111 -21.00 -29.32 -32.20
N HIS A 112 -20.53 -30.57 -32.08
CA HIS A 112 -19.67 -30.96 -30.97
C HIS A 112 -18.35 -30.19 -30.92
N LEU A 113 -17.68 -30.01 -32.07
CA LEU A 113 -16.46 -29.21 -32.16
C LEU A 113 -16.70 -27.75 -31.79
N LYS A 114 -17.83 -27.18 -32.21
CA LYS A 114 -18.24 -25.82 -31.84
C LYS A 114 -18.41 -25.67 -30.33
N ASP A 115 -19.01 -26.66 -29.66
CA ASP A 115 -19.16 -26.66 -28.21
C ASP A 115 -17.80 -26.73 -27.49
N ILE A 116 -16.90 -27.60 -27.96
CA ILE A 116 -15.53 -27.69 -27.41
C ILE A 116 -14.78 -26.35 -27.59
N ILE A 117 -14.87 -25.72 -28.76
CA ILE A 117 -14.24 -24.42 -29.02
C ILE A 117 -14.84 -23.35 -28.08
N GLY A 118 -16.15 -23.39 -27.84
CA GLY A 118 -16.83 -22.50 -26.91
C GLY A 118 -16.31 -22.65 -25.47
N ASP A 119 -16.14 -23.88 -25.01
CA ASP A 119 -15.59 -24.15 -23.68
C ASP A 119 -14.11 -23.75 -23.59
N LEU A 120 -13.31 -24.03 -24.61
CA LEU A 120 -11.90 -23.59 -24.65
C LEU A 120 -11.77 -22.07 -24.59
N HIS A 121 -12.63 -21.31 -25.30
CA HIS A 121 -12.63 -19.85 -25.20
C HIS A 121 -12.92 -19.38 -23.76
N ARG A 122 -13.91 -19.98 -23.09
CA ARG A 122 -14.19 -19.67 -21.67
C ARG A 122 -13.01 -19.96 -20.76
N TRP A 123 -12.28 -21.06 -21.00
CA TRP A 123 -11.06 -21.36 -20.25
C TRP A 123 -9.95 -20.34 -20.49
N VAL A 124 -9.79 -19.89 -21.73
CA VAL A 124 -8.82 -18.82 -22.07
C VAL A 124 -9.18 -17.52 -21.33
N ASP A 125 -10.46 -17.14 -21.32
CA ASP A 125 -10.93 -15.94 -20.60
C ASP A 125 -10.65 -16.04 -19.09
N LEU A 126 -10.99 -17.18 -18.47
CA LEU A 126 -10.72 -17.43 -17.05
C LEU A 126 -9.22 -17.39 -16.71
N ILE A 127 -8.37 -17.97 -17.56
CA ILE A 127 -6.91 -17.91 -17.39
C ILE A 127 -6.43 -16.47 -17.53
N HIS A 128 -6.97 -15.71 -18.47
CA HIS A 128 -6.60 -14.32 -18.69
C HIS A 128 -6.97 -13.44 -17.49
N GLU A 129 -8.20 -13.54 -16.98
CA GLU A 129 -8.66 -12.81 -15.80
C GLU A 129 -7.81 -13.12 -14.56
N ARG A 130 -7.54 -14.41 -14.31
CA ARG A 130 -6.67 -14.83 -13.21
C ARG A 130 -5.24 -14.32 -13.37
N GLY A 131 -4.72 -14.36 -14.59
CA GLY A 131 -3.40 -13.81 -14.93
C GLY A 131 -3.31 -12.31 -14.65
N GLN A 132 -4.33 -11.54 -15.04
CA GLN A 132 -4.41 -10.11 -14.74
C GLN A 132 -4.47 -9.84 -13.22
N ALA A 133 -5.30 -10.59 -12.49
CA ALA A 133 -5.40 -10.45 -11.03
C ALA A 133 -4.05 -10.73 -10.35
N MET A 134 -3.36 -11.79 -10.76
CA MET A 134 -2.03 -12.13 -10.24
C MET A 134 -0.98 -11.07 -10.58
N PHE A 135 -1.00 -10.55 -11.80
CA PHE A 135 -0.09 -9.48 -12.23
C PHE A 135 -0.32 -8.18 -11.44
N ASN A 136 -1.58 -7.82 -11.18
CA ASN A 136 -1.91 -6.66 -10.36
C ASN A 136 -1.43 -6.83 -8.92
N ALA A 137 -1.66 -7.99 -8.31
CA ALA A 137 -1.16 -8.30 -6.97
C ALA A 137 0.38 -8.24 -6.90
N PHE A 138 1.07 -8.76 -7.92
CA PHE A 138 2.52 -8.68 -8.03
C PHE A 138 3.03 -7.23 -8.10
N ASN A 139 2.39 -6.38 -8.93
CA ASN A 139 2.77 -4.97 -9.03
C ASN A 139 2.55 -4.21 -7.71
N GLU A 140 1.49 -4.53 -6.97
CA GLU A 140 1.26 -3.93 -5.67
C GLU A 140 2.32 -4.34 -4.64
N LEU A 141 2.69 -5.62 -4.63
CA LEU A 141 3.79 -6.11 -3.79
C LEU A 141 5.12 -5.45 -4.16
N LYS A 142 5.36 -5.21 -5.45
CA LYS A 142 6.54 -4.48 -5.93
C LYS A 142 6.57 -3.04 -5.40
N LYS A 143 5.45 -2.33 -5.43
CA LYS A 143 5.36 -0.97 -4.84
C LYS A 143 5.64 -0.99 -3.34
N HIS A 144 5.05 -1.93 -2.60
CA HIS A 144 5.34 -2.07 -1.16
C HIS A 144 6.83 -2.31 -0.88
N LEU A 145 7.50 -3.07 -1.74
CA LEU A 145 8.94 -3.29 -1.63
C LEU A 145 9.73 -2.00 -1.88
N GLU A 146 9.36 -1.22 -2.89
CA GLU A 146 9.95 0.11 -3.16
C GLU A 146 9.74 1.08 -1.99
N ASP A 147 8.55 1.10 -1.40
CA ASP A 147 8.23 1.92 -0.23
C ASP A 147 9.05 1.52 1.00
N ILE A 148 9.17 0.22 1.28
CA ILE A 148 9.99 -0.30 2.39
C ILE A 148 11.47 0.06 2.15
N GLN A 149 11.96 -0.03 0.91
CA GLN A 149 13.33 0.38 0.59
C GLN A 149 13.55 1.87 0.87
N GLN A 150 12.61 2.74 0.52
CA GLN A 150 12.70 4.18 0.84
C GLN A 150 12.65 4.43 2.35
N GLN A 151 11.80 3.71 3.09
CA GLN A 151 11.74 3.80 4.55
C GLN A 151 13.06 3.39 5.21
N ILE A 152 13.70 2.31 4.73
CA ILE A 152 15.01 1.88 5.22
C ILE A 152 16.06 2.97 5.02
N ILE A 153 16.09 3.61 3.84
CA ILE A 153 17.01 4.73 3.56
C ILE A 153 16.74 5.90 4.53
N GLY A 154 15.46 6.22 4.77
CA GLY A 154 15.07 7.24 5.73
C GLY A 154 15.53 6.93 7.15
N LEU A 155 15.31 5.70 7.61
CA LEU A 155 15.75 5.22 8.93
C LEU A 155 17.27 5.25 9.07
N HIS A 156 18.02 4.89 8.02
CA HIS A 156 19.48 4.95 8.04
C HIS A 156 19.99 6.38 8.22
N ARG A 157 19.37 7.38 7.57
CA ARG A 157 19.72 8.80 7.78
C ARG A 157 19.46 9.25 9.21
N VAL A 158 18.26 8.97 9.74
CA VAL A 158 17.90 9.33 11.12
C VAL A 158 18.82 8.65 12.14
N ASN A 159 19.18 7.38 11.91
CA ASN A 159 20.11 6.68 12.78
C ASN A 159 21.50 7.33 12.77
N HIS A 160 22.00 7.71 11.59
CA HIS A 160 23.27 8.43 11.48
C HIS A 160 23.24 9.79 12.19
N ASP A 161 22.18 10.56 12.02
CA ASP A 161 22.03 11.86 12.70
C ASP A 161 22.00 11.68 14.23
N ASN A 162 21.30 10.66 14.71
CA ASN A 162 21.26 10.30 16.13
C ASN A 162 22.65 9.91 16.66
N GLU A 163 23.42 9.12 15.90
CA GLU A 163 24.80 8.77 16.28
C GLU A 163 25.70 10.01 16.40
N VAL A 164 25.57 10.96 15.47
CA VAL A 164 26.31 12.24 15.52
C VAL A 164 25.94 13.03 16.78
N ILE A 165 24.64 13.14 17.10
CA ILE A 165 24.14 13.83 18.30
C ILE A 165 24.66 13.14 19.57
N ILE A 166 24.58 11.82 19.65
CA ILE A 166 25.09 11.04 20.79
C ILE A 166 26.58 11.31 21.00
N ASN A 167 27.38 11.32 19.93
CA ASN A 167 28.80 11.58 20.02
C ASN A 167 29.12 13.00 20.48
N ARG A 168 28.33 13.98 20.05
CA ARG A 168 28.44 15.37 20.54
C ARG A 168 28.12 15.45 22.04
N LEU A 169 26.99 14.89 22.47
CA LEU A 169 26.57 14.92 23.87
C LEU A 169 27.56 14.19 24.79
N LYS A 170 28.19 13.11 24.32
CA LYS A 170 29.26 12.43 25.06
C LYS A 170 30.46 13.35 25.29
N LYS A 171 30.89 14.11 24.28
CA LYS A 171 31.99 15.08 24.43
C LYS A 171 31.63 16.18 25.42
N GLU A 172 30.44 16.77 25.30
CA GLU A 172 29.96 17.79 26.23
C GLU A 172 29.89 17.26 27.67
N LEU A 173 29.44 16.01 27.86
CA LEU A 173 29.43 15.36 29.18
C LEU A 173 30.83 15.20 29.78
N ASP A 174 31.82 14.79 28.98
CA ASP A 174 33.20 14.62 29.45
C ASP A 174 33.86 15.97 29.79
N GLU A 175 33.56 17.03 29.03
CA GLU A 175 33.95 18.40 29.36
C GLU A 175 33.37 18.85 30.70
N TRP A 176 32.08 18.63 30.93
CA TRP A 176 31.42 18.97 32.20
C TRP A 176 31.96 18.16 33.37
N LYS A 177 32.23 16.87 33.19
CA LYS A 177 32.93 16.06 34.19
C LYS A 177 34.32 16.61 34.50
N GLY A 178 35.05 17.06 33.48
CA GLY A 178 36.35 17.72 33.66
C GLY A 178 36.24 19.00 34.49
N LYS A 179 35.27 19.88 34.17
CA LYS A 179 34.99 21.10 34.94
C LYS A 179 34.60 20.79 36.39
N ALA A 180 33.74 19.81 36.63
CA ALA A 180 33.34 19.41 37.96
C ALA A 180 34.53 18.95 38.82
N ARG A 181 35.45 18.16 38.24
CA ARG A 181 36.69 17.77 38.94
C ARG A 181 37.58 18.97 39.28
N LYS A 182 37.71 19.95 38.38
CA LYS A 182 38.48 21.17 38.64
C LYS A 182 37.90 21.98 39.80
N PHE A 183 36.59 22.21 39.78
CA PHE A 183 35.92 22.91 40.88
C PHE A 183 36.02 22.16 42.22
N GLN A 184 36.01 20.82 42.20
CA GLN A 184 36.24 20.02 43.40
C GLN A 184 37.64 20.30 44.00
N VAL A 185 38.68 20.32 43.15
CA VAL A 185 40.06 20.62 43.58
C VAL A 185 40.16 22.05 44.11
N GLU A 186 39.61 23.03 43.39
CA GLU A 186 39.61 24.44 43.83
C GLU A 186 38.89 24.62 45.18
N LEU A 187 37.81 23.88 45.42
CA LEU A 187 37.09 23.88 46.68
C LEU A 187 37.92 23.30 47.83
N ASP A 188 38.61 22.18 47.61
CA ASP A 188 39.49 21.55 48.61
C ASP A 188 40.70 22.43 48.94
N GLU A 189 41.29 23.09 47.95
CA GLU A 189 42.34 24.09 48.14
C GLU A 189 41.85 25.28 48.96
N LEU A 190 40.68 25.82 48.64
CA LEU A 190 40.10 26.95 49.36
C LEU A 190 39.79 26.59 50.81
N LYS A 191 39.26 25.39 51.05
CA LYS A 191 39.01 24.86 52.40
C LYS A 191 40.30 24.75 53.21
N THR A 192 41.39 24.29 52.58
CA THR A 192 42.71 24.21 53.23
C THR A 192 43.24 25.60 53.59
N LYS A 193 43.16 26.56 52.67
CA LYS A 193 43.53 27.96 52.93
C LYS A 193 42.72 28.58 54.07
N TYR A 194 41.41 28.31 54.10
CA TYR A 194 40.54 28.77 55.18
C TYR A 194 40.96 28.22 56.54
N MET A 195 41.22 26.91 56.65
CA MET A 195 41.65 26.28 57.90
C MET A 195 42.99 26.84 58.41
N GLU A 196 43.96 27.10 57.52
CA GLU A 196 45.23 27.71 57.92
C GLU A 196 45.04 29.16 58.39
N LEU A 197 44.20 29.94 57.70
CA LEU A 197 43.90 31.31 58.10
C LEU A 197 43.19 31.36 59.46
N GLU A 198 42.26 30.44 59.71
CA GLU A 198 41.60 30.28 61.01
C GLU A 198 42.60 29.93 62.12
N ARG A 199 43.56 29.05 61.83
CA ARG A 199 44.65 28.70 62.76
C ARG A 199 45.53 29.91 63.08
N GLN A 200 45.90 30.69 62.07
CA GLN A 200 46.70 31.92 62.24
C GLN A 200 45.94 32.97 63.05
N HIS A 201 44.65 33.18 62.76
CA HIS A 201 43.80 34.08 63.52
C HIS A 201 43.73 33.66 65.01
N ASN A 202 43.54 32.38 65.29
CA ASN A 202 43.50 31.86 66.67
C ASN A 202 44.86 31.96 67.39
N LYS A 203 45.98 31.84 66.67
CA LYS A 203 47.31 32.10 67.22
C LYS A 203 47.46 33.58 67.58
N MET A 204 47.17 34.48 66.64
CA MET A 204 47.28 35.93 66.83
C MET A 204 46.36 36.44 67.94
N LYS A 205 45.15 35.88 68.06
CA LYS A 205 44.23 36.18 69.16
C LYS A 205 44.81 35.84 70.54
N ARG A 206 45.52 34.70 70.65
CA ARG A 206 46.19 34.29 71.90
C ARG A 206 47.38 35.20 72.23
N GLU A 207 48.22 35.48 71.25
CA GLU A 207 49.36 36.41 71.40
C GLU A 207 48.88 37.80 71.82
N PHE A 208 47.81 38.31 71.20
CA PHE A 208 47.18 39.57 71.58
C PHE A 208 46.67 39.56 73.03
N SER A 209 46.03 38.47 73.47
CA SER A 209 45.57 38.36 74.86
C SER A 209 46.72 38.34 75.88
N SER A 210 47.83 37.66 75.57
CA SER A 210 49.05 37.66 76.41
C SER A 210 49.64 39.06 76.49
N CYS A 211 49.87 39.70 75.34
CA CYS A 211 50.43 41.05 75.25
C CYS A 211 49.53 42.08 75.98
N SER A 212 48.22 41.94 75.88
CA SER A 212 47.28 42.79 76.62
C SER A 212 47.40 42.62 78.14
N SER A 213 47.62 41.39 78.63
CA SER A 213 47.84 41.11 80.05
C SER A 213 49.18 41.66 80.53
N GLU A 214 50.25 41.43 79.77
CA GLU A 214 51.59 41.98 80.04
C GLU A 214 51.56 43.50 80.07
N ARG A 215 50.85 44.13 79.12
CA ARG A 215 50.64 45.59 79.11
C ARG A 215 49.91 46.07 80.37
N ALA A 216 48.87 45.36 80.81
CA ALA A 216 48.16 45.69 82.04
C ALA A 216 49.06 45.58 83.28
N GLN A 217 49.91 44.54 83.34
CA GLN A 217 50.90 44.37 84.39
C GLN A 217 51.93 45.51 84.40
N CYS A 218 52.54 45.82 83.25
CA CYS A 218 53.49 46.93 83.13
C CYS A 218 52.86 48.27 83.56
N ASN A 219 51.61 48.53 83.19
CA ASN A 219 50.89 49.73 83.65
C ASN A 219 50.71 49.74 85.18
N ALA A 220 50.38 48.59 85.79
CA ALA A 220 50.28 48.49 87.25
C ALA A 220 51.64 48.73 87.94
N GLU A 221 52.71 48.16 87.40
CA GLU A 221 54.08 48.41 87.87
C GLU A 221 54.46 49.89 87.74
N GLN A 222 54.14 50.53 86.60
CA GLN A 222 54.34 51.95 86.39
C GLN A 222 53.63 52.80 87.45
N THR A 223 52.34 52.56 87.71
CA THR A 223 51.59 53.29 88.75
C THR A 223 52.18 53.07 90.15
N THR A 224 52.71 51.87 90.42
CA THR A 224 53.38 51.54 91.68
C THR A 224 54.68 52.35 91.82
N TYR A 225 55.51 52.41 90.78
CA TYR A 225 56.73 53.21 90.79
C TYR A 225 56.44 54.71 90.91
N GLU A 226 55.41 55.21 90.23
CA GLU A 226 54.96 56.61 90.36
C GLU A 226 54.56 56.93 91.81
N SER A 227 53.85 56.04 92.50
CA SER A 227 53.51 56.21 93.92
C SER A 227 54.76 56.23 94.83
N LYS A 228 55.72 55.33 94.60
CA LYS A 228 57.00 55.31 95.34
C LYS A 228 57.80 56.59 95.13
N ILE A 229 57.88 57.08 93.89
CA ILE A 229 58.53 58.34 93.56
C ILE A 229 57.84 59.50 94.31
N SER A 230 56.51 59.53 94.32
CA SER A 230 55.75 60.56 95.04
C SER A 230 56.05 60.56 96.54
N ASN A 231 56.08 59.37 97.17
CA ASN A 231 56.45 59.20 98.57
C ASN A 231 57.89 59.68 98.85
N ILE A 232 58.87 59.25 98.05
CA ILE A 232 60.27 59.66 98.20
C ILE A 232 60.44 61.18 98.00
N VAL A 233 59.69 61.78 97.07
CA VAL A 233 59.69 63.23 96.85
C VAL A 233 59.11 63.94 98.08
N GLN A 234 58.06 63.41 98.69
CA GLN A 234 57.48 63.94 99.92
C GLN A 234 58.44 63.82 101.11
N GLU A 235 59.04 62.65 101.32
CA GLU A 235 60.07 62.42 102.35
C GLU A 235 61.25 63.37 102.17
N ASN A 236 61.76 63.53 100.94
CA ASN A 236 62.83 64.50 100.65
C ASN A 236 62.43 65.94 100.99
N ARG A 237 61.18 66.36 100.70
CA ARG A 237 60.68 67.69 101.08
C ARG A 237 60.63 67.86 102.61
N GLN A 238 60.19 66.83 103.33
CA GLN A 238 60.16 66.83 104.79
C GLN A 238 61.57 66.90 105.37
N LEU A 239 62.51 66.07 104.90
CA LEU A 239 63.91 66.08 105.30
C LEU A 239 64.57 67.44 105.03
N LYS A 240 64.36 68.04 103.85
CA LYS A 240 64.84 69.41 103.56
C LYS A 240 64.29 70.43 104.55
N SER A 241 63.01 70.33 104.90
CA SER A 241 62.38 71.24 105.88
C SER A 241 62.97 71.04 107.28
N GLN A 242 63.20 69.79 107.69
CA GLN A 242 63.87 69.46 108.95
C GLN A 242 65.31 69.99 108.98
N LEU A 243 66.05 69.86 107.87
CA LEU A 243 67.41 70.36 107.74
C LEU A 243 67.47 71.89 107.90
N ILE A 244 66.58 72.63 107.22
CA ILE A 244 66.47 74.09 107.34
C ILE A 244 66.18 74.50 108.79
N ASN A 245 65.28 73.77 109.46
CA ASN A 245 64.98 74.03 110.87
C ASN A 245 66.21 73.77 111.75
N ALA A 246 66.93 72.67 111.54
CA ALA A 246 68.15 72.35 112.27
C ALA A 246 69.28 73.38 112.03
N GLU A 247 69.43 73.89 110.81
CA GLU A 247 70.35 74.99 110.49
C GLU A 247 69.98 76.27 111.26
N LYS A 248 68.70 76.65 111.29
CA LYS A 248 68.24 77.80 112.10
C LYS A 248 68.54 77.68 113.59
N TYR A 249 68.45 76.48 114.17
CA TYR A 249 68.84 76.26 115.57
C TYR A 249 70.36 76.38 115.79
N LYS A 250 71.16 76.10 114.75
CA LYS A 250 72.62 76.22 114.78
C LYS A 250 73.10 77.67 114.72
N ASP A 251 72.34 78.54 114.05
CA ASP A 251 72.62 79.98 113.95
C ASP A 251 72.20 80.79 115.21
N LEU A 252 71.52 80.14 116.18
CA LEU A 252 71.01 80.74 117.43
C LEU A 252 71.85 80.38 118.68
N VAL A 253 72.95 79.63 118.52
CA VAL A 253 73.92 79.25 119.56
C VAL A 253 75.26 79.88 119.23
#